data_AF-A0A133Y4X9-F1
#
_entry.id   AF-A0A133Y4X9-F1
#
_cell.length_a   1.000
_cell.length_b   1.000
_cell.length_c   1.000
_cell.angle_alpha   90.00
_cell.angle_beta   90.00
_cell.angle_gamma   90.00
#
_symmetry.space_group_name_H-M   'P 1'
#
loop_
_entity.id
_entity.type
_entity.pdbx_description
1 polymer ?
#
loop_
_entity_poly.entity_id
_entity_poly.type
_entity_poly.pdbx_seq_one_letter_code
_entity_poly.pdbx_strand_id
1 'polypeptide(L)'
;NKISGFEIEGCDVLEHLNLQSNELESLDLSKCTSTAFKEVYAGKNKLSKVVLGNHSTLSLENNNLTSIDLSACTNLTNLNLSDNQLTELNLTGLNNLKEVYVAHNKIAEPKMGALIATLYKYEGDDFGTPTLYAVETRSDLEGNLCSDANVEQAKLKRWNVYDKRTYQAYNGAQKRTITCRTDGPGGKILLNGKEKLEGVYTETKVNVDIIPDEGYGLDSLFYRSTDIFKDQSFWVSRDGEVRAKFTDKICKVILERFGHGVLKLDGEKFDLKRMPIGREVRVIADIDKNEEYFRELSSLTANDKDIMGSRDIELKGDTRIVARFDWLGDEGKDPYDGEYYCNIQEITRNPEVSFVLYPNPAQQQIFIENAGASVAISVYTLDGLRVMNEATDAEGRANLNIESLADGVYVVVIGNATKRMIVRR
;
A
#
# COMPACT_ATOMS: atom_id res chain seq x y z
N ASN A 1 -14.08 -19.63 -6.11
CA ASN A 1 -13.65 -20.89 -6.75
C ASN A 1 -12.20 -20.73 -7.20
N LYS A 2 -11.53 -21.77 -7.74
CA LYS A 2 -10.17 -21.67 -8.31
C LYS A 2 -10.17 -21.99 -9.80
N ILE A 3 -11.21 -21.55 -10.52
CA ILE A 3 -11.33 -21.83 -11.95
C ILE A 3 -10.30 -20.94 -12.67
N SER A 4 -9.38 -21.58 -13.40
CA SER A 4 -8.33 -20.91 -14.17
C SER A 4 -8.63 -20.82 -15.67
N GLY A 5 -9.61 -21.58 -16.16
CA GLY A 5 -10.07 -21.54 -17.54
C GLY A 5 -11.58 -21.65 -17.62
N PHE A 6 -12.19 -20.87 -18.50
CA PHE A 6 -13.62 -20.90 -18.78
C PHE A 6 -13.85 -20.75 -20.28
N GLU A 7 -14.62 -21.69 -20.83
CA GLU A 7 -15.06 -21.66 -22.22
C GLU A 7 -16.58 -21.83 -22.26
N ILE A 8 -17.23 -21.17 -23.21
CA ILE A 8 -18.67 -21.22 -23.38
C ILE A 8 -19.01 -21.25 -24.86
N GLU A 9 -19.88 -22.20 -25.23
CA GLU A 9 -20.36 -22.40 -26.60
C GLU A 9 -21.77 -23.00 -26.57
N GLY A 10 -22.64 -22.59 -27.49
CA GLY A 10 -24.00 -23.14 -27.63
C GLY A 10 -24.97 -22.80 -26.49
N CYS A 11 -24.69 -21.75 -25.71
CA CYS A 11 -25.57 -21.31 -24.62
C CYS A 11 -26.57 -20.23 -25.09
N ASP A 12 -27.47 -20.61 -26.00
CA ASP A 12 -28.35 -19.68 -26.72
C ASP A 12 -29.38 -18.95 -25.84
N VAL A 13 -29.64 -19.47 -24.64
CA VAL A 13 -30.61 -18.92 -23.67
C VAL A 13 -29.95 -18.31 -22.43
N LEU A 14 -28.62 -18.17 -22.41
CA LEU A 14 -27.93 -17.59 -21.25
C LEU A 14 -28.25 -16.11 -21.14
N GLU A 15 -28.74 -15.68 -19.96
CA GLU A 15 -29.06 -14.27 -19.68
C GLU A 15 -28.02 -13.60 -18.77
N HIS A 16 -27.51 -14.36 -17.81
CA HIS A 16 -26.61 -13.89 -16.75
C HIS A 16 -25.42 -14.84 -16.60
N LEU A 17 -24.20 -14.29 -16.54
CA LEU A 17 -22.98 -15.04 -16.28
C LEU A 17 -22.24 -14.45 -15.07
N ASN A 18 -22.07 -15.27 -14.03
CA ASN A 18 -21.27 -14.91 -12.85
C ASN A 18 -20.04 -15.81 -12.73
N LEU A 19 -18.87 -15.21 -12.90
CA LEU A 19 -17.54 -15.80 -12.79
C LEU A 19 -16.69 -15.11 -11.71
N GLN A 20 -17.30 -14.37 -10.78
CA GLN A 20 -16.57 -13.63 -9.76
C GLN A 20 -15.72 -14.53 -8.85
N SER A 21 -14.61 -13.99 -8.34
CA SER A 21 -13.75 -14.65 -7.35
C SER A 21 -13.22 -16.01 -7.83
N ASN A 22 -12.49 -15.97 -8.95
CA ASN A 22 -11.81 -17.09 -9.60
C ASN A 22 -10.36 -16.71 -9.94
N GLU A 23 -9.68 -17.53 -10.74
CA GLU A 23 -8.29 -17.33 -11.15
C GLU A 23 -8.15 -17.20 -12.68
N LEU A 24 -9.20 -16.69 -13.35
CA LEU A 24 -9.20 -16.57 -14.82
C LEU A 24 -8.20 -15.51 -15.29
N GLU A 25 -7.35 -15.86 -16.25
CA GLU A 25 -6.39 -14.92 -16.87
C GLU A 25 -6.94 -14.30 -18.16
N SER A 26 -7.90 -14.95 -18.80
CA SER A 26 -8.60 -14.46 -19.98
C SER A 26 -10.06 -14.89 -20.00
N LEU A 27 -10.89 -14.12 -20.69
CA LEU A 27 -12.30 -14.43 -20.91
C LEU A 27 -12.69 -14.11 -22.35
N ASP A 28 -13.22 -15.08 -23.08
CA ASP A 28 -13.72 -14.89 -24.44
C ASP A 28 -15.23 -15.19 -24.50
N LEU A 29 -16.02 -14.15 -24.73
CA LEU A 29 -17.47 -14.21 -24.87
C LEU A 29 -17.93 -13.94 -26.31
N SER A 30 -17.02 -13.97 -27.30
CA SER A 30 -17.34 -13.70 -28.70
C SER A 30 -18.36 -14.68 -29.29
N LYS A 31 -18.41 -15.91 -28.75
CA LYS A 31 -19.38 -16.94 -29.14
C LYS A 31 -20.76 -16.77 -28.48
N CYS A 32 -20.89 -15.91 -27.47
CA CYS A 32 -22.16 -15.66 -26.79
C CYS A 32 -22.95 -14.58 -27.54
N THR A 33 -23.60 -14.96 -28.63
CA THR A 33 -24.29 -14.04 -29.55
C THR A 33 -25.77 -13.79 -29.23
N SER A 34 -26.30 -14.47 -28.20
CA SER A 34 -27.70 -14.34 -27.80
C SER A 34 -28.01 -12.91 -27.34
N THR A 35 -29.09 -12.33 -27.84
CA THR A 35 -29.58 -11.00 -27.41
C THR A 35 -30.17 -11.02 -26.01
N ALA A 36 -30.45 -12.21 -25.47
CA ALA A 36 -30.86 -12.40 -24.08
C ALA A 36 -29.67 -12.25 -23.11
N PHE A 37 -28.42 -12.43 -23.59
CA PHE A 37 -27.22 -12.42 -22.75
C PHE A 37 -26.78 -11.00 -22.38
N LYS A 38 -27.23 -10.55 -21.23
CA LYS A 38 -27.19 -9.14 -20.84
C LYS A 38 -26.15 -8.81 -19.79
N GLU A 39 -25.90 -9.74 -18.87
CA GLU A 39 -25.15 -9.44 -17.65
C GLU A 39 -23.95 -10.35 -17.46
N VAL A 40 -22.79 -9.72 -17.28
CA VAL A 40 -21.52 -10.41 -17.04
C VAL A 40 -20.86 -9.83 -15.80
N TYR A 41 -20.62 -10.70 -14.81
CA TYR A 41 -19.89 -10.39 -13.59
C TYR A 41 -18.66 -11.29 -13.52
N ALA A 42 -17.47 -10.74 -13.79
CA ALA A 42 -16.21 -11.49 -13.77
C ALA A 42 -15.12 -10.77 -12.95
N GLY A 43 -15.52 -10.00 -11.96
CA GLY A 43 -14.59 -9.34 -11.05
C GLY A 43 -13.85 -10.27 -10.08
N LYS A 44 -12.77 -9.78 -9.46
CA LYS A 44 -11.87 -10.55 -8.58
C LYS A 44 -11.31 -11.79 -9.30
N ASN A 45 -10.68 -11.55 -10.44
CA ASN A 45 -9.98 -12.55 -11.25
C ASN A 45 -8.56 -12.02 -11.56
N LYS A 46 -7.87 -12.63 -12.53
CA LYS A 46 -6.56 -12.20 -13.04
C LYS A 46 -6.65 -11.76 -14.51
N LEU A 47 -7.83 -11.34 -14.97
CA LEU A 47 -8.10 -11.09 -16.39
C LEU A 47 -7.18 -9.99 -16.92
N SER A 48 -6.40 -10.33 -17.94
CA SER A 48 -5.57 -9.40 -18.71
C SER A 48 -6.07 -9.20 -20.14
N LYS A 49 -6.91 -10.13 -20.63
CA LYS A 49 -7.52 -10.11 -21.95
C LYS A 49 -8.99 -10.51 -21.85
N VAL A 50 -9.87 -9.67 -22.37
CA VAL A 50 -11.30 -9.95 -22.45
C VAL A 50 -11.79 -9.67 -23.86
N VAL A 51 -12.53 -10.61 -24.44
CA VAL A 51 -13.26 -10.42 -25.70
C VAL A 51 -14.74 -10.45 -25.37
N LEU A 52 -15.43 -9.35 -25.69
CA LEU A 52 -16.81 -9.12 -25.28
C LEU A 52 -17.79 -9.29 -26.44
N GLY A 53 -19.02 -9.66 -26.10
CA GLY A 53 -20.19 -9.51 -26.96
C GLY A 53 -20.95 -8.22 -26.65
N ASN A 54 -22.21 -8.16 -27.09
CA ASN A 54 -23.09 -7.04 -26.77
C ASN A 54 -23.79 -7.29 -25.43
N HIS A 55 -23.43 -6.55 -24.37
CA HIS A 55 -23.96 -6.70 -23.02
C HIS A 55 -24.55 -5.38 -22.50
N SER A 56 -25.54 -5.45 -21.60
CA SER A 56 -26.09 -4.26 -20.92
C SER A 56 -25.43 -3.99 -19.56
N THR A 57 -24.88 -5.01 -18.92
CA THR A 57 -24.20 -4.89 -17.62
C THR A 57 -22.89 -5.65 -17.65
N LEU A 58 -21.80 -4.95 -17.31
CA LEU A 58 -20.46 -5.51 -17.31
C LEU A 58 -19.71 -5.09 -16.04
N SER A 59 -19.30 -6.08 -15.26
CA SER A 59 -18.50 -5.91 -14.05
C SER A 59 -17.22 -6.73 -14.16
N LEU A 60 -16.09 -6.04 -14.34
CA LEU A 60 -14.75 -6.61 -14.48
C LEU A 60 -13.79 -6.04 -13.42
N GLU A 61 -14.33 -5.62 -12.28
CA GLU A 61 -13.58 -5.00 -11.19
C GLU A 61 -12.55 -5.94 -10.57
N ASN A 62 -11.44 -5.40 -10.07
CA ASN A 62 -10.38 -6.19 -9.43
C ASN A 62 -9.83 -7.29 -10.39
N ASN A 63 -9.18 -6.81 -11.45
CA ASN A 63 -8.53 -7.61 -12.49
C ASN A 63 -7.21 -6.93 -12.92
N ASN A 64 -6.56 -7.47 -13.95
CA ASN A 64 -5.26 -6.99 -14.46
C ASN A 64 -5.38 -6.28 -15.82
N LEU A 65 -6.55 -5.68 -16.13
CA LEU A 65 -6.78 -5.07 -17.45
C LEU A 65 -5.97 -3.78 -17.61
N THR A 66 -5.19 -3.71 -18.68
CA THR A 66 -4.47 -2.49 -19.10
C THR A 66 -5.21 -1.72 -20.20
N SER A 67 -6.11 -2.40 -20.91
CA SER A 67 -7.02 -1.83 -21.91
C SER A 67 -8.27 -2.69 -22.00
N ILE A 68 -9.33 -2.14 -22.60
CA ILE A 68 -10.58 -2.86 -22.88
C ILE A 68 -11.22 -2.29 -24.14
N ASP A 69 -11.72 -3.17 -25.01
CA ASP A 69 -12.52 -2.78 -26.16
C ASP A 69 -14.00 -2.98 -25.83
N LEU A 70 -14.75 -1.88 -25.80
CA LEU A 70 -16.18 -1.84 -25.52
C LEU A 70 -17.03 -1.56 -26.76
N SER A 71 -16.42 -1.54 -27.95
CA SER A 71 -17.10 -1.14 -29.21
C SER A 71 -18.30 -2.03 -29.56
N ALA A 72 -18.30 -3.29 -29.15
CA ALA A 72 -19.41 -4.22 -29.34
C ALA A 72 -20.57 -4.03 -28.34
N CYS A 73 -20.33 -3.34 -27.21
CA CYS A 73 -21.25 -3.28 -26.08
C CYS A 73 -22.15 -2.04 -26.09
N THR A 74 -22.76 -1.73 -27.24
CA THR A 74 -23.54 -0.49 -27.46
C THR A 74 -24.79 -0.35 -26.58
N ASN A 75 -25.26 -1.45 -25.98
CA ASN A 75 -26.38 -1.48 -25.05
C ASN A 75 -25.98 -1.32 -23.57
N LEU A 76 -24.70 -1.06 -23.26
CA LEU A 76 -24.24 -0.92 -21.87
C LEU A 76 -24.97 0.19 -21.13
N THR A 77 -25.51 -0.17 -19.97
CA THR A 77 -26.09 0.75 -18.98
C THR A 77 -25.24 0.84 -17.72
N ASN A 78 -24.58 -0.25 -17.32
CA ASN A 78 -23.77 -0.30 -16.11
C ASN A 78 -22.41 -0.92 -16.42
N LEU A 79 -21.36 -0.19 -16.10
CA LEU A 79 -19.98 -0.58 -16.36
C LEU A 79 -19.15 -0.40 -15.09
N ASN A 80 -18.55 -1.49 -14.60
CA ASN A 80 -17.62 -1.45 -13.50
C ASN A 80 -16.25 -2.00 -13.94
N LEU A 81 -15.27 -1.11 -13.99
CA LEU A 81 -13.88 -1.37 -14.34
C LEU A 81 -12.93 -0.97 -13.20
N SER A 82 -13.45 -0.73 -11.99
CA SER A 82 -12.62 -0.34 -10.85
C SER A 82 -11.54 -1.37 -10.54
N ASP A 83 -10.46 -0.95 -9.89
CA ASP A 83 -9.42 -1.85 -9.43
C ASP A 83 -8.78 -2.63 -10.61
N ASN A 84 -8.30 -1.89 -11.60
CA ASN A 84 -7.59 -2.41 -12.79
C ASN A 84 -6.35 -1.55 -13.07
N GLN A 85 -5.75 -1.67 -14.25
CA GLN A 85 -4.54 -0.94 -14.64
C GLN A 85 -4.73 -0.11 -15.91
N LEU A 86 -5.97 0.29 -16.21
CA LEU A 86 -6.32 1.06 -17.41
C LEU A 86 -5.62 2.42 -17.38
N THR A 87 -4.99 2.78 -18.50
CA THR A 87 -4.38 4.12 -18.69
C THR A 87 -5.24 5.03 -19.56
N GLU A 88 -6.24 4.46 -20.23
CA GLU A 88 -7.21 5.14 -21.06
C GLU A 88 -8.50 4.32 -21.13
N LEU A 89 -9.60 4.98 -21.49
CA LEU A 89 -10.90 4.34 -21.73
C LEU A 89 -11.66 5.15 -22.77
N ASN A 90 -12.26 4.44 -23.73
CA ASN A 90 -13.09 5.03 -24.76
C ASN A 90 -14.54 4.58 -24.59
N LEU A 91 -15.45 5.53 -24.38
CA LEU A 91 -16.88 5.29 -24.20
C LEU A 91 -17.73 5.77 -25.38
N THR A 92 -17.09 6.04 -26.52
CA THR A 92 -17.78 6.54 -27.72
C THR A 92 -18.85 5.54 -28.17
N GLY A 93 -20.06 6.05 -28.42
CA GLY A 93 -21.18 5.24 -28.91
C GLY A 93 -21.94 4.48 -27.81
N LEU A 94 -21.48 4.51 -26.56
CA LEU A 94 -22.13 3.86 -25.42
C LEU A 94 -23.21 4.79 -24.80
N ASN A 95 -24.21 5.14 -25.60
CA ASN A 95 -25.17 6.22 -25.28
C ASN A 95 -26.22 5.84 -24.23
N ASN A 96 -26.21 4.59 -23.75
CA ASN A 96 -27.14 4.06 -22.75
C ASN A 96 -26.55 4.02 -21.33
N LEU A 97 -25.28 4.40 -21.17
CA LEU A 97 -24.57 4.32 -19.89
C LEU A 97 -25.23 5.19 -18.82
N LYS A 98 -25.44 4.61 -17.64
CA LYS A 98 -26.00 5.27 -16.46
C LYS A 98 -25.00 5.31 -15.33
N GLU A 99 -24.22 4.24 -15.15
CA GLU A 99 -23.19 4.19 -14.12
C GLU A 99 -21.89 3.64 -14.69
N VAL A 100 -20.81 4.36 -14.43
CA VAL A 100 -19.45 3.98 -14.83
C VAL A 100 -18.54 4.09 -13.63
N TYR A 101 -17.90 2.98 -13.25
CA TYR A 101 -16.92 2.93 -12.16
C TYR A 101 -15.53 2.68 -12.73
N VAL A 102 -14.60 3.60 -12.49
CA VAL A 102 -13.22 3.51 -12.98
C VAL A 102 -12.16 3.81 -11.91
N ALA A 103 -12.57 4.07 -10.66
CA ALA A 103 -11.66 4.29 -9.54
C ALA A 103 -10.62 3.14 -9.38
N HIS A 104 -9.43 3.45 -8.86
CA HIS A 104 -8.27 2.56 -8.79
C HIS A 104 -7.87 2.04 -10.18
N ASN A 105 -7.65 2.97 -11.11
CA ASN A 105 -6.96 2.71 -12.38
C ASN A 105 -5.78 3.68 -12.51
N LYS A 106 -5.24 3.86 -13.72
CA LYS A 106 -4.10 4.74 -14.03
C LYS A 106 -4.45 5.76 -15.11
N ILE A 107 -5.72 6.15 -15.20
CA ILE A 107 -6.25 7.11 -16.17
C ILE A 107 -5.93 8.53 -15.67
N ALA A 108 -4.69 8.95 -15.89
CA ALA A 108 -4.22 10.28 -15.52
C ALA A 108 -4.43 11.30 -16.67
N GLU A 109 -4.16 12.58 -16.41
CA GLU A 109 -4.14 13.60 -17.46
C GLU A 109 -3.01 13.34 -18.48
N PRO A 110 -3.23 13.55 -19.80
CA PRO A 110 -4.44 14.09 -20.44
C PRO A 110 -5.51 13.03 -20.80
N LYS A 111 -5.30 11.76 -20.45
CA LYS A 111 -6.18 10.64 -20.84
C LYS A 111 -7.54 10.68 -20.15
N MET A 112 -7.62 11.21 -18.93
CA MET A 112 -8.92 11.45 -18.28
C MET A 112 -9.74 12.48 -19.06
N GLY A 113 -9.14 13.59 -19.51
CA GLY A 113 -9.81 14.53 -20.41
C GLY A 113 -10.32 13.88 -21.70
N ALA A 114 -9.54 12.98 -22.30
CA ALA A 114 -9.95 12.21 -23.48
C ALA A 114 -11.15 11.29 -23.17
N LEU A 115 -11.14 10.58 -22.03
CA LEU A 115 -12.28 9.77 -21.56
C LEU A 115 -13.54 10.63 -21.44
N ILE A 116 -13.46 11.78 -20.75
CA ILE A 116 -14.60 12.68 -20.57
C ILE A 116 -15.15 13.18 -21.91
N ALA A 117 -14.27 13.44 -22.89
CA ALA A 117 -14.70 13.87 -24.22
C ALA A 117 -15.55 12.81 -24.94
N THR A 118 -15.33 11.52 -24.68
CA THR A 118 -16.08 10.41 -25.28
C THR A 118 -17.44 10.15 -24.63
N LEU A 119 -17.73 10.71 -23.45
CA LEU A 119 -19.04 10.61 -22.82
C LEU A 119 -20.11 11.19 -23.76
N TYR A 120 -21.25 10.51 -23.87
CA TYR A 120 -22.38 11.04 -24.62
C TYR A 120 -23.02 12.21 -23.87
N LYS A 121 -23.69 13.12 -24.59
CA LYS A 121 -24.45 14.21 -23.99
C LYS A 121 -25.82 13.68 -23.55
N TYR A 122 -26.11 13.74 -22.25
CA TYR A 122 -27.36 13.25 -21.71
C TYR A 122 -28.51 14.25 -21.87
N GLU A 123 -29.59 13.83 -22.53
CA GLU A 123 -30.76 14.68 -22.84
C GLU A 123 -32.02 14.29 -22.05
N GLY A 124 -31.92 13.38 -21.08
CA GLY A 124 -33.04 12.94 -20.23
C GLY A 124 -33.35 13.87 -19.05
N ASP A 125 -34.14 13.39 -18.09
CA ASP A 125 -34.51 14.14 -16.87
C ASP A 125 -33.40 14.14 -15.81
N ASP A 126 -33.47 15.06 -14.85
CA ASP A 126 -32.40 15.20 -13.84
C ASP A 126 -32.32 14.00 -12.87
N PHE A 127 -33.38 13.20 -12.73
CA PHE A 127 -33.40 12.02 -11.86
C PHE A 127 -32.60 10.84 -12.45
N GLY A 128 -32.49 10.77 -13.78
CA GLY A 128 -31.74 9.75 -14.49
C GLY A 128 -30.31 10.13 -14.89
N THR A 129 -29.77 11.21 -14.33
CA THR A 129 -28.45 11.76 -14.70
C THR A 129 -27.34 10.69 -14.56
N PRO A 130 -26.61 10.36 -15.64
CA PRO A 130 -25.56 9.35 -15.60
C PRO A 130 -24.39 9.77 -14.71
N THR A 131 -23.76 8.81 -14.06
CA THR A 131 -22.74 9.03 -13.03
C THR A 131 -21.44 8.30 -13.35
N LEU A 132 -20.33 9.03 -13.24
CA LEU A 132 -18.97 8.53 -13.33
C LEU A 132 -18.31 8.55 -11.94
N TYR A 133 -17.99 7.38 -11.41
CA TYR A 133 -17.15 7.23 -10.22
C TYR A 133 -15.68 7.21 -10.66
N ALA A 134 -15.12 8.41 -10.82
CA ALA A 134 -13.84 8.62 -11.50
C ALA A 134 -12.62 8.28 -10.64
N VAL A 135 -12.72 8.51 -9.33
CA VAL A 135 -11.61 8.39 -8.39
C VAL A 135 -12.08 7.83 -7.05
N GLU A 136 -11.17 7.26 -6.28
CA GLU A 136 -11.27 7.08 -4.84
C GLU A 136 -10.19 7.94 -4.17
N THR A 137 -10.59 9.12 -3.68
CA THR A 137 -9.60 10.06 -3.10
C THR A 137 -8.97 9.49 -1.84
N ARG A 138 -7.72 9.87 -1.54
CA ARG A 138 -6.99 9.42 -0.34
C ARG A 138 -6.74 7.91 -0.27
N SER A 139 -6.60 7.27 -1.41
CA SER A 139 -6.15 5.88 -1.53
C SER A 139 -4.77 5.82 -2.17
N ASP A 140 -3.89 4.99 -1.61
CA ASP A 140 -2.57 4.68 -2.19
C ASP A 140 -2.68 3.86 -3.49
N LEU A 141 -3.85 3.29 -3.77
CA LEU A 141 -4.13 2.51 -4.98
C LEU A 141 -4.67 3.37 -6.14
N GLU A 142 -5.10 4.60 -5.87
CA GLU A 142 -5.69 5.46 -6.90
C GLU A 142 -4.59 6.09 -7.76
N GLY A 143 -4.62 5.78 -9.07
CA GLY A 143 -3.72 6.35 -10.07
C GLY A 143 -4.43 7.21 -11.11
N ASN A 144 -5.76 7.35 -11.05
CA ASN A 144 -6.51 8.27 -11.88
C ASN A 144 -6.28 9.72 -11.44
N LEU A 145 -6.38 10.63 -12.40
CA LEU A 145 -6.37 12.06 -12.13
C LEU A 145 -7.50 12.73 -12.92
N CYS A 146 -8.59 13.05 -12.23
CA CYS A 146 -9.72 13.78 -12.78
C CYS A 146 -9.70 15.22 -12.26
N SER A 147 -9.30 16.17 -13.12
CA SER A 147 -9.18 17.58 -12.74
C SER A 147 -10.55 18.27 -12.58
N ASP A 148 -10.57 19.44 -11.95
CA ASP A 148 -11.75 20.32 -11.93
C ASP A 148 -12.24 20.67 -13.33
N ALA A 149 -11.32 20.92 -14.27
CA ALA A 149 -11.64 21.09 -15.68
C ALA A 149 -12.33 19.84 -16.29
N ASN A 150 -11.88 18.62 -15.97
CA ASN A 150 -12.56 17.40 -16.43
C ASN A 150 -13.99 17.31 -15.89
N VAL A 151 -14.19 17.62 -14.60
CA VAL A 151 -15.52 17.64 -13.97
C VAL A 151 -16.43 18.66 -14.62
N GLU A 152 -15.94 19.86 -14.94
CA GLU A 152 -16.70 20.87 -15.68
C GLU A 152 -17.12 20.37 -17.07
N GLN A 153 -16.22 19.73 -17.81
CA GLN A 153 -16.55 19.16 -19.13
C GLN A 153 -17.59 18.03 -19.04
N ALA A 154 -17.52 17.19 -18.00
CA ALA A 154 -18.52 16.15 -17.74
C ALA A 154 -19.90 16.78 -17.45
N LYS A 155 -19.94 17.85 -16.65
CA LYS A 155 -21.17 18.59 -16.34
C LYS A 155 -21.81 19.22 -17.59
N LEU A 156 -21.01 19.73 -18.54
CA LEU A 156 -21.54 20.22 -19.82
C LEU A 156 -22.23 19.13 -20.65
N LYS A 157 -21.85 17.87 -20.44
CA LYS A 157 -22.52 16.68 -21.01
C LYS A 157 -23.65 16.14 -20.15
N ARG A 158 -23.98 16.82 -19.04
CA ARG A 158 -24.96 16.41 -18.01
C ARG A 158 -24.61 15.07 -17.36
N TRP A 159 -23.35 14.91 -16.99
CA TRP A 159 -22.87 13.79 -16.17
C TRP A 159 -22.51 14.24 -14.75
N ASN A 160 -22.84 13.40 -13.79
CA ASN A 160 -22.33 13.48 -12.42
C ASN A 160 -20.93 12.86 -12.35
N VAL A 161 -20.03 13.46 -11.57
CA VAL A 161 -18.71 12.87 -11.26
C VAL A 161 -18.58 12.72 -9.76
N TYR A 162 -18.36 11.51 -9.29
CA TYR A 162 -18.43 11.13 -7.88
C TYR A 162 -17.09 10.53 -7.41
N ASP A 163 -16.81 10.73 -6.13
CA ASP A 163 -15.68 10.10 -5.44
C ASP A 163 -16.16 8.82 -4.76
N LYS A 164 -15.59 7.67 -5.14
CA LYS A 164 -15.96 6.35 -4.59
C LYS A 164 -15.76 6.26 -3.08
N ARG A 165 -14.82 7.03 -2.50
CA ARG A 165 -14.58 7.02 -1.05
C ARG A 165 -15.76 7.59 -0.27
N THR A 166 -16.35 8.67 -0.79
CA THR A 166 -17.39 9.43 -0.09
C THR A 166 -18.79 9.18 -0.63
N TYR A 167 -18.90 8.62 -1.84
CA TYR A 167 -20.12 8.53 -2.64
C TYR A 167 -20.80 9.89 -2.82
N GLN A 168 -20.02 10.97 -2.81
CA GLN A 168 -20.49 12.33 -2.99
C GLN A 168 -19.93 12.94 -4.28
N ALA A 169 -20.56 14.04 -4.71
CA ALA A 169 -20.11 14.82 -5.85
C ALA A 169 -18.64 15.25 -5.68
N TYR A 170 -17.83 14.89 -6.66
CA TYR A 170 -16.42 15.21 -6.72
C TYR A 170 -16.22 16.51 -7.49
N ASN A 171 -15.47 17.45 -6.91
CA ASN A 171 -15.23 18.77 -7.50
C ASN A 171 -14.03 18.80 -8.45
N GLY A 172 -13.33 17.67 -8.61
CA GLY A 172 -12.13 17.58 -9.43
C GLY A 172 -10.87 18.00 -8.69
N ALA A 173 -9.75 17.42 -9.10
CA ALA A 173 -8.45 17.69 -8.52
C ALA A 173 -7.96 19.07 -8.94
N GLN A 174 -7.51 19.87 -7.98
CA GLN A 174 -7.05 21.24 -8.22
C GLN A 174 -5.55 21.35 -7.94
N LYS A 175 -4.84 22.16 -8.73
CA LYS A 175 -3.42 22.43 -8.50
C LYS A 175 -3.23 23.28 -7.25
N ARG A 176 -2.19 22.94 -6.49
CA ARG A 176 -1.77 23.56 -5.23
C ARG A 176 -0.27 23.76 -5.17
N THR A 177 0.13 24.66 -4.28
CA THR A 177 1.52 24.93 -3.95
C THR A 177 1.79 24.59 -2.50
N ILE A 178 2.80 23.76 -2.28
CA ILE A 178 3.27 23.38 -0.95
C ILE A 178 4.71 23.87 -0.77
N THR A 179 4.92 24.70 0.24
CA THR A 179 6.23 25.23 0.63
C THR A 179 6.75 24.53 1.89
N CYS A 180 8.04 24.66 2.13
CA CYS A 180 8.69 24.21 3.35
C CYS A 180 9.22 25.39 4.15
N ARG A 181 9.15 25.31 5.48
CA ARG A 181 9.78 26.25 6.39
C ARG A 181 10.36 25.52 7.59
N THR A 182 11.56 25.92 7.99
CA THR A 182 12.20 25.44 9.21
C THR A 182 12.21 26.54 10.27
N ASP A 183 11.81 26.19 11.47
CA ASP A 183 11.72 27.10 12.61
C ASP A 183 13.03 27.01 13.41
N GLY A 184 14.00 27.82 12.98
CA GLY A 184 15.38 27.78 13.50
C GLY A 184 16.32 26.92 12.65
N PRO A 185 17.61 26.83 13.06
CA PRO A 185 18.56 25.91 12.45
C PRO A 185 18.27 24.46 12.85
N GLY A 186 18.91 23.50 12.18
CA GLY A 186 18.92 22.10 12.65
C GLY A 186 18.43 21.07 11.64
N GLY A 187 18.13 21.45 10.40
CA GLY A 187 17.87 20.50 9.34
C GLY A 187 17.11 21.06 8.14
N LYS A 188 16.70 20.14 7.26
CA LYS A 188 16.01 20.41 6.00
C LYS A 188 14.77 19.52 5.84
N ILE A 189 13.80 20.03 5.08
CA ILE A 189 12.57 19.33 4.69
C ILE A 189 12.61 19.10 3.17
N LEU A 190 12.25 17.89 2.72
CA LEU A 190 11.96 17.58 1.33
C LEU A 190 10.56 16.96 1.22
N LEU A 191 9.82 17.36 0.20
CA LEU A 191 8.49 16.87 -0.16
C LEU A 191 8.62 16.01 -1.40
N ASN A 192 8.48 14.69 -1.27
CA ASN A 192 8.77 13.73 -2.33
C ASN A 192 10.15 14.02 -3.00
N GLY A 193 11.17 14.29 -2.18
CA GLY A 193 12.53 14.63 -2.65
C GLY A 193 12.75 16.08 -3.13
N LYS A 194 11.78 17.00 -3.00
CA LYS A 194 11.89 18.40 -3.46
C LYS A 194 11.69 19.42 -2.34
N GLU A 195 12.34 20.58 -2.38
CA GLU A 195 12.16 21.63 -1.35
C GLU A 195 10.79 22.32 -1.39
N LYS A 196 10.11 22.25 -2.54
CA LYS A 196 8.79 22.84 -2.79
C LYS A 196 8.05 21.98 -3.82
N LEU A 197 6.74 21.93 -3.70
CA LEU A 197 5.86 21.38 -4.74
C LEU A 197 5.01 22.50 -5.32
N GLU A 198 5.14 22.76 -6.61
CA GLU A 198 4.29 23.71 -7.35
C GLU A 198 3.40 22.94 -8.32
N GLY A 199 2.13 23.31 -8.38
CA GLY A 199 1.17 22.69 -9.28
C GLY A 199 0.85 21.23 -8.95
N VAL A 200 1.06 20.79 -7.70
CA VAL A 200 0.66 19.45 -7.24
C VAL A 200 -0.85 19.41 -7.07
N TYR A 201 -1.49 18.33 -7.52
CA TYR A 201 -2.93 18.19 -7.41
C TYR A 201 -3.38 17.90 -5.96
N THR A 202 -4.58 18.35 -5.61
CA THR A 202 -5.28 17.90 -4.39
C THR A 202 -5.48 16.39 -4.40
N GLU A 203 -5.53 15.81 -3.21
CA GLU A 203 -5.62 14.38 -2.96
C GLU A 203 -4.40 13.58 -3.48
N THR A 204 -3.29 14.25 -3.81
CA THR A 204 -1.98 13.61 -3.95
C THR A 204 -1.37 13.39 -2.57
N LYS A 205 -0.87 12.19 -2.29
CA LYS A 205 -0.07 11.91 -1.09
C LYS A 205 1.33 12.48 -1.23
N VAL A 206 1.78 13.20 -0.21
CA VAL A 206 3.11 13.78 -0.12
C VAL A 206 3.82 13.12 1.05
N ASN A 207 4.95 12.47 0.78
CA ASN A 207 5.90 12.03 1.78
C ASN A 207 6.84 13.19 2.13
N VAL A 208 7.13 13.35 3.40
CA VAL A 208 7.96 14.42 3.95
C VAL A 208 9.24 13.79 4.49
N ASP A 209 10.35 13.97 3.77
CA ASP A 209 11.65 13.55 4.24
C ASP A 209 12.27 14.65 5.10
N ILE A 210 12.63 14.30 6.33
CA ILE A 210 13.30 15.19 7.27
C ILE A 210 14.77 14.80 7.35
N ILE A 211 15.64 15.78 7.17
CA ILE A 211 17.09 15.61 7.22
C ILE A 211 17.63 16.53 8.32
N PRO A 212 17.76 16.04 9.56
CA PRO A 212 18.34 16.83 10.64
C PRO A 212 19.84 17.05 10.44
N ASP A 213 20.31 18.24 10.79
CA ASP A 213 21.74 18.54 10.86
C ASP A 213 22.42 17.70 11.97
N GLU A 214 23.75 17.62 11.96
CA GLU A 214 24.48 16.92 13.02
C GLU A 214 24.16 17.51 14.41
N GLY A 215 23.84 16.63 15.37
CA GLY A 215 23.46 17.03 16.72
C GLY A 215 22.00 17.46 16.90
N TYR A 216 21.21 17.53 15.83
CA TYR A 216 19.80 17.90 15.87
C TYR A 216 18.87 16.72 15.57
N GLY A 217 17.67 16.78 16.13
CA GLY A 217 16.54 15.91 15.85
C GLY A 217 15.27 16.70 15.58
N LEU A 218 14.25 16.03 15.02
CA LEU A 218 12.96 16.66 14.74
C LEU A 218 12.18 16.87 16.05
N ASP A 219 11.80 18.11 16.34
CA ASP A 219 11.02 18.50 17.53
C ASP A 219 9.52 18.55 17.24
N SER A 220 9.13 19.03 16.06
CA SER A 220 7.74 19.02 15.62
C SER A 220 7.63 19.15 14.11
N LEU A 221 6.54 18.64 13.54
CA LEU A 221 6.28 18.67 12.10
C LEU A 221 4.79 18.85 11.83
N PHE A 222 4.45 19.91 11.10
CA PHE A 222 3.08 20.24 10.78
C PHE A 222 2.92 20.52 9.28
N TYR A 223 1.87 19.99 8.68
CA TYR A 223 1.32 20.54 7.45
C TYR A 223 0.16 21.46 7.81
N ARG A 224 0.35 22.77 7.64
CA ARG A 224 -0.57 23.80 8.15
C ARG A 224 -0.77 23.66 9.67
N SER A 225 -1.92 23.17 10.10
CA SER A 225 -2.29 22.93 11.50
C SER A 225 -2.39 21.44 11.86
N THR A 226 -2.14 20.55 10.90
CA THR A 226 -2.19 19.10 11.11
C THR A 226 -0.82 18.62 11.54
N ASP A 227 -0.74 17.97 12.70
CA ASP A 227 0.47 17.26 13.14
C ASP A 227 0.68 16.05 12.23
N ILE A 228 1.88 15.97 11.64
CA ILE A 228 2.28 14.90 10.74
C ILE A 228 3.62 14.29 11.20
N PHE A 229 4.01 14.49 12.45
CA PHE A 229 5.29 14.03 12.98
C PHE A 229 5.45 12.51 12.90
N LYS A 230 4.37 11.78 13.21
CA LYS A 230 4.35 10.32 13.26
C LYS A 230 4.51 9.69 11.87
N ASP A 231 3.67 10.13 10.94
CA ASP A 231 3.53 9.50 9.64
C ASP A 231 4.43 10.14 8.58
N GLN A 232 4.92 11.35 8.86
CA GLN A 232 5.72 12.19 7.95
C GLN A 232 5.15 12.20 6.53
N SER A 233 3.83 12.26 6.42
CA SER A 233 3.12 12.31 5.15
C SER A 233 1.77 12.99 5.32
N PHE A 234 1.20 13.47 4.23
CA PHE A 234 -0.14 14.06 4.21
C PHE A 234 -0.76 14.00 2.81
N TRP A 235 -2.09 14.14 2.76
CA TRP A 235 -2.82 14.35 1.52
C TRP A 235 -2.99 15.84 1.24
N VAL A 236 -2.58 16.29 0.05
CA VAL A 236 -2.71 17.69 -0.37
C VAL A 236 -4.20 18.07 -0.40
N SER A 237 -4.58 19.13 0.31
CA SER A 237 -5.97 19.62 0.28
C SER A 237 -6.07 21.06 -0.23
N ARG A 238 -5.05 21.86 0.03
CA ARG A 238 -4.95 23.26 -0.38
C ARG A 238 -3.51 23.73 -0.36
N ASP A 239 -3.29 24.98 -0.77
CA ASP A 239 -2.00 25.61 -0.60
C ASP A 239 -1.62 25.60 0.88
N GLY A 240 -0.35 25.38 1.16
CA GLY A 240 0.08 25.26 2.55
C GLY A 240 1.57 25.16 2.70
N GLU A 241 1.98 25.18 3.95
CA GLU A 241 3.37 25.11 4.34
C GLU A 241 3.56 23.89 5.24
N VAL A 242 4.61 23.13 4.97
CA VAL A 242 5.16 22.13 5.89
C VAL A 242 6.18 22.83 6.76
N ARG A 243 5.92 22.86 8.07
CA ARG A 243 6.76 23.52 9.07
C ARG A 243 7.41 22.47 9.95
N ALA A 244 8.73 22.46 10.00
CA ALA A 244 9.50 21.64 10.92
C ALA A 244 10.22 22.52 11.93
N LYS A 245 10.24 22.09 13.18
CA LYS A 245 11.13 22.64 14.21
C LYS A 245 12.12 21.56 14.60
N PHE A 246 13.38 21.94 14.74
CA PHE A 246 14.44 21.05 15.19
C PHE A 246 14.88 21.42 16.60
N THR A 247 15.47 20.44 17.30
CA THR A 247 16.05 20.64 18.63
C THR A 247 17.35 19.87 18.79
N ASP A 248 18.26 20.44 19.57
CA ASP A 248 19.47 19.81 20.08
C ASP A 248 19.23 19.04 21.39
N LYS A 249 18.04 19.20 22.00
CA LYS A 249 17.58 18.42 23.16
C LYS A 249 17.05 17.08 22.70
N ILE A 250 17.97 16.23 22.28
CA ILE A 250 17.68 14.91 21.75
C ILE A 250 18.11 13.80 22.71
N CYS A 251 17.49 12.64 22.54
CA CYS A 251 17.84 11.41 23.21
C CYS A 251 17.83 10.23 22.23
N LYS A 252 18.56 9.19 22.59
CA LYS A 252 18.54 7.90 21.92
C LYS A 252 17.50 7.01 22.56
N VAL A 253 16.66 6.39 21.74
CA VAL A 253 15.78 5.32 22.16
C VAL A 253 16.36 3.99 21.71
N ILE A 254 16.70 3.15 22.66
CA ILE A 254 17.19 1.80 22.43
C ILE A 254 16.01 0.85 22.64
N LEU A 255 15.69 0.05 21.63
CA LEU A 255 14.69 -1.00 21.71
C LEU A 255 15.42 -2.34 21.76
N GLU A 256 15.14 -3.13 22.79
CA GLU A 256 15.64 -4.49 22.93
C GLU A 256 14.50 -5.46 23.14
N ARG A 257 14.51 -6.54 22.39
CA ARG A 257 13.50 -7.59 22.49
C ARG A 257 14.19 -8.94 22.67
N PHE A 258 13.71 -9.69 23.66
CA PHE A 258 14.10 -11.08 23.92
C PHE A 258 12.89 -11.98 23.64
N GLY A 259 13.10 -13.05 22.88
CA GLY A 259 12.01 -13.92 22.42
C GLY A 259 11.22 -13.31 21.25
N HIS A 260 10.47 -14.13 20.52
CA HIS A 260 9.77 -13.74 19.30
C HIS A 260 8.59 -12.79 19.57
N GLY A 261 8.41 -11.77 18.72
CA GLY A 261 7.38 -10.75 18.87
C GLY A 261 7.71 -9.45 18.16
N VAL A 262 6.87 -8.44 18.33
CA VAL A 262 7.08 -7.08 17.80
C VAL A 262 7.47 -6.16 18.95
N LEU A 263 8.52 -5.35 18.77
CA LEU A 263 8.82 -4.22 19.64
C LEU A 263 9.15 -2.99 18.79
N LYS A 264 8.28 -1.97 18.85
CA LYS A 264 8.47 -0.71 18.14
C LYS A 264 7.86 0.46 18.91
N LEU A 265 8.15 1.68 18.48
CA LEU A 265 7.37 2.84 18.88
C LEU A 265 6.20 3.03 17.91
N ASP A 266 5.12 3.63 18.38
CA ASP A 266 3.97 3.98 17.56
C ASP A 266 4.27 5.20 16.65
N GLY A 267 5.07 4.94 15.61
CA GLY A 267 5.39 5.90 14.56
C GLY A 267 6.35 5.30 13.54
N GLU A 268 5.94 5.30 12.27
CA GLU A 268 6.64 4.59 11.20
C GLU A 268 7.99 5.22 10.81
N LYS A 269 8.16 6.53 11.07
CA LYS A 269 9.30 7.32 10.58
C LYS A 269 10.14 7.94 11.69
N PHE A 270 10.06 7.42 12.92
CA PHE A 270 10.86 7.92 14.03
C PHE A 270 12.37 7.66 13.82
N ASP A 271 13.18 8.71 13.98
CA ASP A 271 14.62 8.57 14.11
C ASP A 271 14.98 8.29 15.57
N LEU A 272 15.04 7.00 15.91
CA LEU A 272 15.33 6.53 17.27
C LEU A 272 16.70 6.97 17.80
N LYS A 273 17.62 7.47 16.94
CA LYS A 273 18.92 7.98 17.38
C LYS A 273 18.85 9.43 17.88
N ARG A 274 17.79 10.16 17.52
CA ARG A 274 17.67 11.61 17.73
C ARG A 274 16.23 12.02 18.05
N MET A 275 15.58 11.32 18.98
CA MET A 275 14.22 11.64 19.42
C MET A 275 14.21 12.87 20.33
N PRO A 276 13.21 13.77 20.22
CA PRO A 276 13.15 14.96 21.07
C PRO A 276 12.82 14.62 22.53
N ILE A 277 13.57 15.20 23.46
CA ILE A 277 13.31 15.10 24.91
C ILE A 277 12.01 15.84 25.28
N GLY A 278 11.26 15.29 26.22
CA GLY A 278 9.94 15.77 26.66
C GLY A 278 8.78 15.24 25.83
N ARG A 279 9.06 14.42 24.81
CA ARG A 279 8.02 13.84 23.97
C ARG A 279 7.40 12.61 24.61
N GLU A 280 6.07 12.56 24.59
CA GLU A 280 5.33 11.33 24.88
C GLU A 280 5.32 10.42 23.65
N VAL A 281 5.71 9.16 23.85
CA VAL A 281 5.70 8.11 22.83
C VAL A 281 5.00 6.87 23.37
N ARG A 282 4.28 6.18 22.49
CA ARG A 282 3.65 4.90 22.79
C ARG A 282 4.54 3.75 22.34
N VAL A 283 4.71 2.77 23.20
CA VAL A 283 5.44 1.52 22.92
C VAL A 283 4.45 0.46 22.45
N ILE A 284 4.78 -0.18 21.34
CA ILE A 284 4.06 -1.33 20.79
C ILE A 284 4.91 -2.56 21.07
N ALA A 285 4.37 -3.47 21.87
CA ALA A 285 4.97 -4.75 22.22
C ALA A 285 3.90 -5.83 22.07
N ASP A 286 3.82 -6.41 20.88
CA ASP A 286 2.71 -7.27 20.47
C ASP A 286 3.22 -8.64 20.00
N ILE A 287 2.38 -9.64 20.18
CA ILE A 287 2.65 -11.03 19.82
C ILE A 287 2.15 -11.27 18.40
N ASP A 288 2.82 -12.15 17.65
CA ASP A 288 2.28 -12.64 16.38
C ASP A 288 0.92 -13.28 16.63
N LYS A 289 -0.09 -12.94 15.82
CA LYS A 289 -1.44 -13.49 15.93
C LYS A 289 -1.46 -15.02 15.85
N ASN A 290 -0.50 -15.62 15.14
CA ASN A 290 -0.39 -17.07 15.02
C ASN A 290 0.17 -17.74 16.29
N GLU A 291 0.76 -16.97 17.21
CA GLU A 291 1.38 -17.46 18.44
C GLU A 291 0.67 -16.96 19.72
N GLU A 292 -0.50 -16.34 19.60
CA GLU A 292 -1.19 -15.70 20.75
C GLU A 292 -1.52 -16.66 21.91
N TYR A 293 -1.57 -17.97 21.66
CA TYR A 293 -1.80 -19.01 22.68
C TYR A 293 -0.53 -19.66 23.22
N PHE A 294 0.62 -19.45 22.56
CA PHE A 294 1.88 -20.13 22.88
C PHE A 294 2.95 -19.17 23.35
N ARG A 295 2.66 -17.88 23.38
CA ARG A 295 3.62 -16.85 23.77
C ARG A 295 2.93 -15.80 24.63
N GLU A 296 3.66 -15.24 25.57
CA GLU A 296 3.22 -14.09 26.36
C GLU A 296 4.29 -13.00 26.41
N LEU A 297 3.86 -11.75 26.56
CA LEU A 297 4.74 -10.64 26.91
C LEU A 297 4.92 -10.64 28.44
N SER A 298 6.02 -11.20 28.93
CA SER A 298 6.26 -11.36 30.37
C SER A 298 6.83 -10.12 31.06
N SER A 299 7.48 -9.24 30.28
CA SER A 299 8.01 -7.98 30.81
C SER A 299 8.07 -6.92 29.72
N LEU A 300 7.71 -5.68 30.07
CA LEU A 300 7.97 -4.50 29.26
C LEU A 300 8.42 -3.35 30.17
N THR A 301 9.66 -2.92 30.01
CA THR A 301 10.25 -1.87 30.85
C THR A 301 10.87 -0.75 30.03
N ALA A 302 10.83 0.48 30.52
CA ALA A 302 11.63 1.61 30.05
C ALA A 302 12.57 2.08 31.16
N ASN A 303 13.88 2.03 30.93
CA ASN A 303 14.92 2.30 31.94
C ASN A 303 14.63 1.59 33.26
N ASP A 304 14.40 0.27 33.19
CA ASP A 304 14.08 -0.64 34.30
C ASP A 304 12.73 -0.39 35.01
N LYS A 305 11.96 0.61 34.58
CA LYS A 305 10.61 0.86 35.09
C LYS A 305 9.58 0.10 34.26
N ASP A 306 8.71 -0.65 34.93
CA ASP A 306 7.57 -1.33 34.29
C ASP A 306 6.63 -0.33 33.58
N ILE A 307 6.30 -0.65 32.33
CA ILE A 307 5.38 0.10 31.47
C ILE A 307 4.33 -0.80 30.80
N MET A 308 4.17 -2.06 31.23
CA MET A 308 3.20 -3.00 30.65
C MET A 308 1.76 -2.43 30.63
N GLY A 309 1.41 -1.68 31.66
CA GLY A 309 0.08 -1.06 31.81
C GLY A 309 -0.14 0.18 30.93
N SER A 310 0.70 1.21 31.06
CA SER A 310 0.49 2.47 30.32
C SER A 310 0.90 2.36 28.86
N ARG A 311 2.03 1.70 28.58
CA ARG A 311 2.75 1.69 27.29
C ARG A 311 3.14 3.06 26.73
N ASP A 312 2.57 4.15 27.25
CA ASP A 312 2.97 5.52 26.97
C ASP A 312 4.08 5.96 27.96
N ILE A 313 5.14 6.56 27.42
CA ILE A 313 6.28 7.08 28.17
C ILE A 313 6.69 8.47 27.69
N GLU A 314 7.11 9.32 28.61
CA GLU A 314 7.76 10.59 28.30
C GLU A 314 9.27 10.39 28.20
N LEU A 315 9.88 10.78 27.08
CA LEU A 315 11.31 10.68 26.85
C LEU A 315 12.07 11.76 27.62
N LYS A 316 12.63 11.42 28.78
CA LYS A 316 13.36 12.39 29.63
C LYS A 316 14.87 12.46 29.34
N GLY A 317 15.36 11.56 28.50
CA GLY A 317 16.76 11.36 28.17
C GLY A 317 16.92 10.04 27.42
N ASP A 318 18.16 9.56 27.29
CA ASP A 318 18.41 8.26 26.66
C ASP A 318 17.56 7.18 27.34
N THR A 319 16.81 6.44 26.54
CA THR A 319 15.75 5.56 27.02
C THR A 319 15.94 4.17 26.42
N ARG A 320 16.18 3.19 27.27
CA ARG A 320 16.24 1.77 26.91
C ARG A 320 14.91 1.11 27.22
N ILE A 321 14.25 0.62 26.18
CA ILE A 321 12.98 -0.11 26.26
C ILE A 321 13.29 -1.58 26.02
N VAL A 322 12.90 -2.43 26.97
CA VAL A 322 13.16 -3.86 26.93
C VAL A 322 11.83 -4.61 26.98
N ALA A 323 11.58 -5.44 25.98
CA ALA A 323 10.47 -6.40 25.96
C ALA A 323 11.00 -7.83 26.09
N ARG A 324 10.33 -8.65 26.90
CA ARG A 324 10.60 -10.09 27.01
C ARG A 324 9.35 -10.87 26.68
N PHE A 325 9.50 -11.80 25.75
CA PHE A 325 8.44 -12.70 25.31
C PHE A 325 8.81 -14.12 25.70
N ASP A 326 7.97 -14.75 26.52
CA ASP A 326 8.20 -16.10 27.01
C ASP A 326 7.32 -17.10 26.25
N TRP A 327 7.90 -18.27 25.96
CA TRP A 327 7.21 -19.38 25.33
C TRP A 327 6.45 -20.19 26.38
N LEU A 328 5.16 -20.44 26.11
CA LEU A 328 4.22 -21.15 26.97
C LEU A 328 3.85 -22.55 26.45
N GLY A 329 4.45 -23.01 25.35
CA GLY A 329 4.10 -24.29 24.75
C GLY A 329 4.58 -25.49 25.58
N ASP A 330 3.66 -26.37 25.95
CA ASP A 330 3.89 -27.49 26.87
C ASP A 330 4.72 -28.66 26.29
N GLU A 331 4.78 -28.83 24.95
CA GLU A 331 5.32 -30.07 24.34
C GLU A 331 6.42 -29.85 23.28
N GLY A 332 7.00 -28.65 23.15
CA GLY A 332 8.01 -28.35 22.13
C GLY A 332 9.07 -27.34 22.56
N LYS A 333 10.27 -27.46 22.00
CA LYS A 333 11.32 -26.42 22.09
C LYS A 333 10.80 -25.15 21.39
N ASP A 334 10.99 -23.97 21.99
CA ASP A 334 10.60 -22.69 21.36
C ASP A 334 11.22 -22.63 19.95
N PRO A 335 10.41 -22.54 18.88
CA PRO A 335 10.91 -22.46 17.51
C PRO A 335 11.82 -21.25 17.29
N TYR A 336 11.75 -20.25 18.17
CA TYR A 336 12.52 -19.02 18.15
C TYR A 336 13.47 -18.88 19.36
N ASP A 337 13.83 -19.99 20.00
CA ASP A 337 14.78 -20.02 21.12
C ASP A 337 16.06 -19.21 20.82
N GLY A 338 16.47 -18.37 21.76
CA GLY A 338 17.62 -17.48 21.63
C GLY A 338 17.41 -16.24 20.75
N GLU A 339 16.19 -15.96 20.27
CA GLU A 339 15.93 -14.75 19.49
C GLU A 339 16.17 -13.47 20.31
N TYR A 340 16.93 -12.56 19.71
CA TYR A 340 17.23 -11.25 20.26
C TYR A 340 17.20 -10.19 19.16
N TYR A 341 16.60 -9.05 19.46
CA TYR A 341 16.58 -7.88 18.60
C TYR A 341 17.08 -6.65 19.37
N CYS A 342 17.90 -5.84 18.71
CA CYS A 342 18.32 -4.53 19.21
C CYS A 342 18.46 -3.52 18.07
N ASN A 343 17.79 -2.37 18.19
CA ASN A 343 17.81 -1.35 17.14
C ASN A 343 19.14 -0.59 17.00
N ILE A 344 20.04 -0.67 17.99
CA ILE A 344 21.36 -0.03 17.98
C ILE A 344 22.52 -1.01 17.79
N GLN A 345 22.26 -2.30 17.56
CA GLN A 345 23.33 -3.20 17.15
C GLN A 345 23.93 -2.67 15.85
N GLU A 346 25.07 -1.99 15.96
CA GLU A 346 25.98 -1.81 14.85
C GLU A 346 26.32 -3.22 14.39
N ILE A 347 25.71 -3.63 13.28
CA ILE A 347 26.26 -4.72 12.51
C ILE A 347 27.66 -4.24 12.15
N THR A 348 28.67 -4.71 12.86
CA THR A 348 30.05 -4.60 12.40
C THR A 348 30.04 -5.28 11.05
N ARG A 349 30.02 -4.47 9.98
CA ARG A 349 30.11 -4.97 8.61
C ARG A 349 31.46 -5.63 8.52
N ASN A 350 31.49 -6.92 8.77
CA ASN A 350 32.59 -7.74 8.31
C ASN A 350 32.33 -7.88 6.81
N PRO A 351 33.16 -7.31 5.93
CA PRO A 351 32.87 -7.20 4.49
C PRO A 351 32.86 -8.55 3.74
N GLU A 352 32.87 -9.70 4.43
CA GLU A 352 33.14 -11.01 3.84
C GLU A 352 31.90 -11.81 3.41
N VAL A 353 30.68 -11.48 3.86
CA VAL A 353 29.47 -12.19 3.43
C VAL A 353 28.68 -11.34 2.42
N SER A 354 28.69 -11.75 1.16
CA SER A 354 27.95 -11.10 0.07
C SER A 354 27.06 -12.13 -0.63
N PHE A 355 25.77 -12.15 -0.29
CA PHE A 355 24.81 -13.06 -0.89
C PHE A 355 23.91 -12.41 -1.94
N VAL A 356 23.31 -13.19 -2.82
CA VAL A 356 22.26 -12.77 -3.75
C VAL A 356 20.92 -13.38 -3.38
N LEU A 357 19.85 -12.65 -3.68
CA LEU A 357 18.46 -13.07 -3.51
C LEU A 357 17.78 -13.03 -4.87
N TYR A 358 17.23 -14.15 -5.32
CA TYR A 358 16.49 -14.19 -6.57
C TYR A 358 15.40 -15.29 -6.55
N PRO A 359 14.27 -15.11 -7.24
CA PRO A 359 13.81 -13.85 -7.82
C PRO A 359 13.47 -12.83 -6.72
N ASN A 360 13.57 -11.54 -7.05
CA ASN A 360 13.16 -10.45 -6.16
C ASN A 360 12.58 -9.31 -7.03
N PRO A 361 11.25 -9.14 -7.12
CA PRO A 361 10.23 -9.71 -6.24
C PRO A 361 10.08 -11.23 -6.33
N ALA A 362 9.81 -11.86 -5.19
CA ALA A 362 9.60 -13.28 -5.00
C ALA A 362 8.10 -13.56 -4.84
N GLN A 363 7.64 -14.72 -5.33
CA GLN A 363 6.21 -15.11 -5.28
C GLN A 363 5.97 -16.22 -4.27
N GLN A 364 6.68 -17.34 -4.42
CA GLN A 364 6.52 -18.55 -3.60
C GLN A 364 7.84 -19.03 -3.00
N GLN A 365 8.95 -18.78 -3.68
CA GLN A 365 10.28 -19.20 -3.25
C GLN A 365 11.29 -18.09 -3.51
N ILE A 366 12.33 -18.06 -2.69
CA ILE A 366 13.50 -17.23 -2.93
C ILE A 366 14.77 -18.04 -2.72
N PHE A 367 15.68 -17.92 -3.68
CA PHE A 367 16.98 -18.56 -3.67
C PHE A 367 18.01 -17.58 -3.11
N ILE A 368 18.82 -18.10 -2.19
CA ILE A 368 19.99 -17.47 -1.64
C ILE A 368 21.22 -18.18 -2.20
N GLU A 369 22.20 -17.41 -2.67
CA GLU A 369 23.52 -17.93 -3.02
C GLU A 369 24.62 -17.00 -2.50
N ASN A 370 25.83 -17.55 -2.32
CA ASN A 370 27.03 -16.83 -1.84
C ASN A 370 26.90 -16.32 -0.39
N ALA A 371 26.07 -16.97 0.42
CA ALA A 371 25.79 -16.57 1.80
C ALA A 371 26.77 -17.12 2.85
N GLY A 372 27.76 -17.92 2.42
CA GLY A 372 28.65 -18.65 3.33
C GLY A 372 28.00 -19.93 3.85
N ALA A 373 28.81 -20.95 4.14
CA ALA A 373 28.34 -22.29 4.50
C ALA A 373 27.72 -22.35 5.91
N SER A 374 26.56 -23.01 6.04
CA SER A 374 25.89 -23.26 7.33
C SER A 374 25.64 -22.01 8.18
N VAL A 375 25.35 -20.89 7.52
CA VAL A 375 25.04 -19.60 8.15
C VAL A 375 23.53 -19.48 8.33
N ALA A 376 23.12 -19.00 9.50
CA ALA A 376 21.71 -18.74 9.79
C ALA A 376 21.17 -17.64 8.87
N ILE A 377 19.98 -17.89 8.35
CA ILE A 377 19.18 -16.99 7.53
C ILE A 377 17.97 -16.61 8.37
N SER A 378 17.77 -15.33 8.61
CA SER A 378 16.57 -14.84 9.29
C SER A 378 15.85 -13.86 8.38
N VAL A 379 14.54 -14.05 8.22
CA VAL A 379 13.68 -13.13 7.46
C VAL A 379 12.82 -12.36 8.43
N TYR A 380 12.86 -11.04 8.35
CA TYR A 380 12.10 -10.14 9.20
C TYR A 380 11.07 -9.35 8.40
N THR A 381 9.92 -9.06 8.99
CA THR A 381 9.07 -7.95 8.54
C THR A 381 9.80 -6.61 8.76
N LEU A 382 9.30 -5.53 8.16
CA LEU A 382 9.80 -4.17 8.44
C LEU A 382 9.66 -3.76 9.91
N ASP A 383 8.72 -4.37 10.63
CA ASP A 383 8.49 -4.14 12.06
C ASP A 383 9.41 -4.97 12.96
N GLY A 384 10.36 -5.72 12.38
CA GLY A 384 11.34 -6.52 13.12
C GLY A 384 10.81 -7.85 13.65
N LEU A 385 9.63 -8.30 13.20
CA LEU A 385 9.12 -9.64 13.49
C LEU A 385 9.83 -10.67 12.61
N ARG A 386 10.45 -11.69 13.20
CA ARG A 386 11.15 -12.74 12.44
C ARG A 386 10.18 -13.78 11.92
N VAL A 387 9.77 -13.65 10.66
CA VAL A 387 8.80 -14.56 10.04
C VAL A 387 9.39 -15.88 9.57
N MET A 388 10.72 -15.98 9.49
CA MET A 388 11.40 -17.21 9.06
C MET A 388 12.81 -17.28 9.64
N ASN A 389 13.23 -18.49 9.99
CA ASN A 389 14.60 -18.79 10.38
C ASN A 389 15.02 -20.10 9.72
N GLU A 390 16.05 -20.03 8.87
CA GLU A 390 16.60 -21.14 8.10
C GLU A 390 18.12 -21.11 8.20
N ALA A 391 18.81 -22.01 7.51
CA ALA A 391 20.26 -21.95 7.37
C ALA A 391 20.66 -22.27 5.93
N THR A 392 21.81 -21.75 5.50
CA THR A 392 22.40 -22.19 4.24
C THR A 392 22.95 -23.61 4.35
N ASP A 393 23.00 -24.29 3.21
CA ASP A 393 23.73 -25.54 3.06
C ASP A 393 25.25 -25.33 3.15
N ALA A 394 26.01 -26.43 3.01
CA ALA A 394 27.47 -26.42 3.05
C ALA A 394 28.11 -25.65 1.89
N GLU A 395 27.37 -25.33 0.82
CA GLU A 395 27.83 -24.52 -0.30
C GLU A 395 27.36 -23.05 -0.21
N GLY A 396 26.70 -22.67 0.88
CA GLY A 396 26.23 -21.31 1.11
C GLY A 396 25.01 -20.94 0.27
N ARG A 397 24.17 -21.93 -0.05
CA ARG A 397 22.91 -21.75 -0.77
C ARG A 397 21.72 -22.09 0.13
N ALA A 398 20.56 -21.51 -0.15
CA ALA A 398 19.30 -21.91 0.46
C ALA A 398 18.14 -21.65 -0.49
N ASN A 399 17.10 -22.48 -0.36
CA ASN A 399 15.81 -22.25 -1.01
C ASN A 399 14.78 -22.03 0.09
N LEU A 400 14.30 -20.80 0.23
CA LEU A 400 13.30 -20.45 1.22
C LEU A 400 11.91 -20.56 0.60
N ASN A 401 11.04 -21.38 1.18
CA ASN A 401 9.61 -21.38 0.84
C ASN A 401 8.91 -20.23 1.55
N ILE A 402 8.51 -19.21 0.79
CA ILE A 402 7.85 -17.99 1.28
C ILE A 402 6.35 -17.95 0.97
N GLU A 403 5.75 -19.09 0.58
CA GLU A 403 4.32 -19.18 0.24
C GLU A 403 3.39 -18.88 1.43
N SER A 404 3.90 -18.86 2.66
CA SER A 404 3.16 -18.40 3.84
C SER A 404 3.25 -16.89 4.07
N LEU A 405 4.22 -16.20 3.45
CA LEU A 405 4.47 -14.77 3.71
C LEU A 405 3.53 -13.87 2.90
N ALA A 406 2.79 -12.98 3.57
CA ALA A 406 1.93 -12.01 2.91
C ALA A 406 2.72 -11.09 1.95
N ASP A 407 2.04 -10.55 0.94
CA ASP A 407 2.63 -9.56 0.05
C ASP A 407 3.17 -8.37 0.85
N GLY A 408 4.43 -8.00 0.60
CA GLY A 408 5.10 -7.01 1.42
C GLY A 408 6.60 -6.98 1.24
N VAL A 409 7.25 -6.11 2.02
CA VAL A 409 8.71 -5.97 2.05
C VAL A 409 9.24 -6.62 3.32
N TYR A 410 10.28 -7.41 3.14
CA TYR A 410 10.96 -8.15 4.20
C TYR A 410 12.46 -7.86 4.15
N VAL A 411 13.14 -8.06 5.28
CA VAL A 411 14.58 -7.95 5.42
C VAL A 411 15.15 -9.33 5.65
N VAL A 412 15.93 -9.85 4.71
CA VAL A 412 16.67 -11.10 4.86
C VAL A 412 18.03 -10.77 5.45
N VAL A 413 18.37 -11.40 6.56
CA VAL A 413 19.60 -11.24 7.32
C VAL A 413 20.35 -12.56 7.30
N ILE A 414 21.61 -12.54 6.85
CA ILE A 414 22.48 -13.72 6.83
C ILE A 414 23.84 -13.31 7.40
N GLY A 415 24.19 -13.85 8.56
CA GLY A 415 25.34 -13.37 9.33
C GLY A 415 25.23 -11.85 9.55
N ASN A 416 26.18 -11.10 8.98
CA ASN A 416 26.25 -9.63 9.09
C ASN A 416 25.76 -8.90 7.82
N ALA A 417 25.17 -9.62 6.86
CA ALA A 417 24.69 -9.06 5.60
C ALA A 417 23.15 -9.00 5.58
N THR A 418 22.60 -7.94 5.02
CA THR A 418 21.14 -7.76 4.90
C THR A 418 20.75 -7.46 3.46
N LYS A 419 19.67 -8.08 2.97
CA LYS A 419 19.06 -7.72 1.68
C LYS A 419 17.55 -7.60 1.78
N ARG A 420 17.01 -6.62 1.07
CA ARG A 420 15.56 -6.42 0.93
C ARG A 420 14.99 -7.53 0.06
N MET A 421 13.99 -8.25 0.56
CA MET A 421 13.15 -9.18 -0.19
C MET A 421 11.77 -8.54 -0.38
N ILE A 422 11.25 -8.54 -1.60
CA ILE A 422 9.89 -8.10 -1.91
C ILE A 422 9.10 -9.38 -2.20
N VAL A 423 8.04 -9.64 -1.43
CA VAL A 423 7.08 -10.69 -1.72
C VAL A 423 5.89 -10.05 -2.43
N ARG A 424 5.57 -10.52 -3.62
CA ARG A 424 4.46 -9.99 -4.42
C ARG A 424 3.88 -11.10 -5.27
N ARG A 425 2.68 -11.56 -4.92
CA ARG A 425 1.99 -12.66 -5.58
C ARG A 425 1.22 -12.25 -6.83
#